data_AF-A0A7X7GX99-F1
#
_entry.id   AF-A0A7X7GX99-F1
#
_cell.length_a   1.000
_cell.length_b   1.000
_cell.length_c   1.000
_cell.angle_alpha   90.00
_cell.angle_beta   90.00
_cell.angle_gamma   90.00
#
_symmetry.space_group_name_H-M   'P 1'
#
loop_
_entity.id
_entity.type
_entity.pdbx_description
1 polymer ?
#
loop_
_entity_poly.entity_id
_entity_poly.type
_entity_poly.pdbx_seq_one_letter_code
_entity_poly.pdbx_strand_id
1 'polypeptide(L)'
;LLRPAHVLEAVLMMAGLFLAKTVVTTLMIISALRPYESFAAEERMERKGRLVAAADAALQRFPWQFALVYAAGWLFVVGGGYALMQARAEHFTLVAGSGVAVSFILPALFFGTMAVMFPVLVVVTTGHAGACSVVARDQGIELTRAPVRLQARIGLMALCLGLAPLFWMVAVGYISQMQAVNRALAAEGRQVLDATLAGAGSTFLLNAGIFAVLVAFWAPLSATVLARAISAPIQRLTNATREIVEEGNQTRMDVIPMTSRDEVGVLTERFNDLIDMMRELSRGADAIARGDLGVEINLRGELPDAFRRMTHSLNEVVRQIRQTSVDLAAAATEILAASQEQETAATSQSSAMTEISHTMDSLSESAAHVFDSVAGVLSNAEQTLVTTDSMVERIESLSTHTGRIAELLDIIRDIADRSDLLALNGSLEASRAGDGGHGFALVAAEMRRLAVRVTASVEDVKKLLADIREASAATIMATEEGRRLARATTEAARQITFVSQQQRSGTEQVSESVRGLSDVVTQAAAATSQTRTSAQGLKGQADQLATLVQRFEVAEEAG
;
A
#
# COMPACT_ATOMS: atom_id res chain seq x y z
N LEU A 1 -73.47 -28.65 65.42
CA LEU A 1 -74.00 -28.01 64.20
C LEU A 1 -74.09 -26.52 64.47
N LEU A 2 -73.25 -25.72 63.82
CA LEU A 2 -73.19 -24.26 64.00
C LEU A 2 -74.50 -23.60 63.52
N ARG A 3 -75.01 -22.60 64.24
CA ARG A 3 -76.09 -21.75 63.72
C ARG A 3 -75.60 -21.02 62.46
N PRO A 4 -76.43 -20.79 61.43
CA PRO A 4 -76.01 -20.18 60.17
C PRO A 4 -75.33 -18.81 60.34
N ALA A 5 -75.68 -18.05 61.38
CA ALA A 5 -75.02 -16.78 61.74
C ALA A 5 -73.53 -16.96 62.11
N HIS A 6 -73.15 -18.02 62.82
CA HIS A 6 -71.76 -18.27 63.23
C HIS A 6 -70.89 -18.78 62.06
N VAL A 7 -71.50 -19.44 61.08
CA VAL A 7 -70.80 -19.84 59.84
C VAL A 7 -70.43 -18.61 59.02
N LEU A 8 -71.36 -17.66 58.86
CA LEU A 8 -71.10 -16.40 58.16
C LEU A 8 -69.98 -15.60 58.84
N GLU A 9 -69.98 -15.55 60.17
CA GLU A 9 -68.95 -14.88 60.98
C GLU A 9 -67.55 -15.49 60.78
N ALA A 10 -67.42 -16.82 60.81
CA ALA A 10 -66.15 -17.50 60.53
C ALA A 10 -65.65 -17.25 59.10
N VAL A 11 -66.56 -17.27 58.12
CA VAL A 11 -66.23 -17.01 56.72
C VAL A 11 -65.71 -15.58 56.54
N LEU A 12 -66.37 -14.59 57.13
CA LEU A 12 -65.94 -13.18 57.09
C LEU A 12 -64.57 -12.98 57.75
N MET A 13 -64.33 -13.66 58.87
CA MET A 13 -63.04 -13.58 59.57
C MET A 13 -61.90 -14.19 58.76
N MET A 14 -62.11 -15.38 58.18
CA MET A 14 -61.14 -16.01 57.29
C MET A 14 -60.90 -15.15 56.04
N ALA A 15 -61.95 -14.59 55.45
CA ALA A 15 -61.85 -13.67 54.31
C ALA A 15 -60.99 -12.44 54.65
N GLY A 16 -61.13 -11.87 55.85
CA GLY A 16 -60.28 -10.78 56.33
C GLY A 16 -58.80 -11.15 56.44
N LEU A 17 -58.48 -12.34 56.98
CA LEU A 17 -57.11 -12.84 57.05
C LEU A 17 -56.50 -13.10 55.66
N PHE A 18 -57.29 -13.65 54.73
CA PHE A 18 -56.87 -13.82 53.34
C PHE A 18 -56.61 -12.48 52.66
N LEU A 19 -57.48 -11.48 52.85
CA LEU A 19 -57.28 -10.13 52.32
C LEU A 19 -55.99 -9.51 52.86
N ALA A 20 -55.76 -9.60 54.17
CA ALA A 20 -54.54 -9.10 54.79
C ALA A 20 -53.28 -9.77 54.23
N LYS A 21 -53.29 -11.10 54.06
CA LYS A 21 -52.19 -11.84 53.41
C LYS A 21 -51.93 -11.34 51.99
N THR A 22 -52.98 -11.17 51.20
CA THR A 22 -52.88 -10.68 49.82
C THR A 22 -52.27 -9.29 49.78
N VAL A 23 -52.74 -8.36 50.63
CA VAL A 23 -52.20 -6.99 50.71
C VAL A 23 -50.70 -7.00 51.08
N VAL A 24 -50.31 -7.75 52.10
CA VAL A 24 -48.89 -7.85 52.53
C VAL A 24 -48.02 -8.42 51.40
N THR A 25 -48.49 -9.46 50.72
CA THR A 25 -47.76 -10.08 49.62
C THR A 25 -47.60 -9.12 48.44
N THR A 26 -48.67 -8.39 48.07
CA THR A 26 -48.64 -7.40 46.99
C THR A 26 -47.69 -6.25 47.30
N LEU A 27 -47.72 -5.70 48.52
CA LEU A 27 -46.80 -4.63 48.94
C LEU A 27 -45.34 -5.10 48.93
N MET A 28 -45.10 -6.35 49.32
CA MET A 28 -43.78 -6.96 49.24
C MET A 28 -43.28 -7.04 47.78
N ILE A 29 -44.12 -7.50 46.84
CA ILE A 29 -43.74 -7.57 45.42
C ILE A 29 -43.35 -6.20 44.89
N ILE A 30 -44.21 -5.20 45.11
CA ILE A 30 -43.98 -3.83 44.64
C ILE A 30 -42.66 -3.28 45.21
N SER A 31 -42.42 -3.47 46.51
CA SER A 31 -41.19 -2.95 47.13
C SER A 31 -39.93 -3.68 46.65
N ALA A 32 -40.00 -5.00 46.47
CA ALA A 32 -38.85 -5.81 46.07
C ALA A 32 -38.47 -5.65 44.59
N LEU A 33 -39.44 -5.44 43.70
CA LEU A 33 -39.19 -5.28 42.25
C LEU A 33 -39.05 -3.82 41.78
N ARG A 34 -39.32 -2.82 42.62
CA ARG A 34 -39.14 -1.40 42.30
C ARG A 34 -37.78 -1.07 41.65
N PRO A 35 -36.63 -1.60 42.13
CA PRO A 35 -35.34 -1.34 41.47
C PRO A 35 -35.27 -1.85 40.03
N TYR A 36 -35.90 -3.00 39.76
CA TYR A 36 -35.96 -3.57 38.41
C TYR A 36 -36.91 -2.77 37.52
N GLU A 37 -38.08 -2.36 38.03
CA GLU A 37 -39.02 -1.51 37.27
C GLU A 37 -38.38 -0.18 36.87
N SER A 38 -37.60 0.44 37.77
CA SER A 38 -36.84 1.66 37.47
C SER A 38 -35.77 1.44 36.41
N PHE A 39 -35.11 0.28 36.39
CA PHE A 39 -34.16 -0.09 35.34
C PHE A 39 -34.86 -0.36 34.00
N ALA A 40 -35.99 -1.05 34.01
CA ALA A 40 -36.74 -1.42 32.81
C ALA A 40 -37.39 -0.20 32.13
N ALA A 41 -37.86 0.78 32.91
CA ALA A 41 -38.50 2.00 32.41
C ALA A 41 -37.52 3.10 31.97
N GLU A 42 -36.25 3.05 32.41
CA GLU A 42 -35.25 4.04 31.98
C GLU A 42 -34.83 3.74 30.54
N GLU A 43 -34.82 4.74 29.65
CA GLU A 43 -34.39 4.55 28.25
C GLU A 43 -32.93 4.93 28.03
N ARG A 44 -32.37 5.81 28.88
CA ARG A 44 -31.00 6.31 28.76
C ARG A 44 -29.97 5.30 29.27
N MET A 45 -29.09 4.84 28.37
CA MET A 45 -28.07 3.83 28.67
C MET A 45 -27.15 4.19 29.84
N GLU A 46 -26.66 5.43 29.91
CA GLU A 46 -25.79 5.90 31.01
C GLU A 46 -26.47 5.78 32.40
N ARG A 47 -27.79 5.95 32.44
CA ARG A 47 -28.56 5.86 33.68
C ARG A 47 -28.99 4.41 33.97
N LYS A 48 -29.23 3.60 32.93
CA LYS A 48 -29.37 2.14 33.06
C LYS A 48 -28.15 1.50 33.71
N GLY A 49 -26.94 1.91 33.35
CA GLY A 49 -25.70 1.43 33.96
C GLY A 49 -25.66 1.58 35.47
N ARG A 50 -26.08 2.74 35.97
CA ARG A 50 -26.13 3.01 37.41
C ARG A 50 -27.20 2.19 38.14
N LEU A 51 -28.24 1.76 37.42
CA LEU A 51 -29.35 1.00 37.98
C LEU A 51 -29.19 -0.52 37.82
N VAL A 52 -28.36 -0.98 36.89
CA VAL A 52 -28.25 -2.40 36.50
C VAL A 52 -27.83 -3.29 37.66
N ALA A 53 -26.89 -2.84 38.49
CA ALA A 53 -26.42 -3.60 39.65
C ALA A 53 -27.51 -3.73 40.73
N ALA A 54 -28.27 -2.65 40.97
CA ALA A 54 -29.39 -2.65 41.91
C ALA A 54 -30.55 -3.52 41.42
N ALA A 55 -30.85 -3.47 40.11
CA ALA A 55 -31.87 -4.28 39.46
C ALA A 55 -31.52 -5.78 39.46
N ASP A 56 -30.28 -6.15 39.10
CA ASP A 56 -29.81 -7.54 39.16
C ASP A 56 -29.83 -8.07 40.60
N ALA A 57 -29.39 -7.28 41.58
CA ALA A 57 -29.45 -7.66 43.00
C ALA A 57 -30.89 -7.86 43.50
N ALA A 58 -31.83 -7.03 43.06
CA ALA A 58 -33.25 -7.16 43.39
C ALA A 58 -33.85 -8.45 42.81
N LEU A 59 -33.60 -8.72 41.52
CA LEU A 59 -34.06 -9.94 40.84
C LEU A 59 -33.50 -11.23 41.45
N GLN A 60 -32.25 -11.20 41.94
CA GLN A 60 -31.65 -12.36 42.61
C GLN A 60 -32.27 -12.67 43.97
N ARG A 61 -32.66 -11.65 44.74
CA ARG A 61 -33.22 -11.82 46.10
C ARG A 61 -34.73 -12.10 46.06
N PHE A 62 -35.43 -11.59 45.06
CA PHE A 62 -36.89 -11.63 44.97
C PHE A 62 -37.51 -13.03 45.12
N PRO A 63 -37.07 -14.09 44.39
CA PRO A 63 -37.68 -15.41 44.50
C PRO A 63 -37.66 -15.97 45.93
N TRP A 64 -36.54 -15.76 46.64
CA TRP A 64 -36.38 -16.21 48.02
C TRP A 64 -37.29 -15.42 48.98
N GLN A 65 -37.25 -14.09 48.89
CA GLN A 65 -38.02 -13.24 49.78
C GLN A 65 -39.53 -13.43 49.58
N PHE A 66 -39.98 -13.54 48.33
CA PHE A 66 -41.39 -13.80 48.03
C PHE A 66 -41.81 -15.17 48.55
N ALA A 67 -41.08 -16.24 48.25
CA ALA A 67 -41.45 -17.59 48.67
C ALA A 67 -41.58 -17.69 50.19
N LEU A 68 -40.68 -17.03 50.93
CA LEU A 68 -40.71 -16.99 52.39
C LEU A 68 -41.92 -16.20 52.93
N VAL A 69 -42.18 -15.00 52.42
CA VAL A 69 -43.31 -14.17 52.86
C VAL A 69 -44.64 -14.85 52.51
N TYR A 70 -44.74 -15.44 51.32
CA TYR A 70 -45.94 -16.14 50.87
C TYR A 70 -46.21 -17.41 51.70
N ALA A 71 -45.16 -18.18 52.02
CA ALA A 71 -45.25 -19.35 52.89
C ALA A 71 -45.61 -18.96 54.34
N ALA A 72 -44.99 -17.92 54.90
CA ALA A 72 -45.34 -17.39 56.21
C ALA A 72 -46.78 -16.85 56.27
N GLY A 73 -47.30 -16.31 55.16
CA GLY A 73 -48.69 -15.89 55.05
C GLY A 73 -49.69 -17.03 55.30
N TRP A 74 -49.35 -18.27 54.98
CA TRP A 74 -50.20 -19.42 55.33
C TRP A 74 -50.22 -19.71 56.83
N LEU A 75 -49.10 -19.48 57.53
CA LEU A 75 -49.06 -19.58 58.99
C LEU A 75 -49.98 -18.54 59.64
N PHE A 76 -49.97 -17.31 59.10
CA PHE A 76 -50.84 -16.23 59.56
C PHE A 76 -52.33 -16.55 59.33
N VAL A 77 -52.70 -17.00 58.13
CA VAL A 77 -54.11 -17.27 57.80
C VAL A 77 -54.66 -18.46 58.59
N VAL A 78 -53.96 -19.59 58.61
CA VAL A 78 -54.45 -20.82 59.25
C VAL A 78 -54.27 -20.77 60.76
N GLY A 79 -53.13 -20.29 61.24
CA GLY A 79 -52.83 -20.19 62.67
C GLY A 79 -53.61 -19.07 63.34
N GLY A 80 -53.68 -17.90 62.70
CA GLY A 80 -54.49 -16.77 63.18
C GLY A 80 -55.98 -17.07 63.16
N GLY A 81 -56.47 -17.74 62.10
CA GLY A 81 -57.84 -18.22 62.03
C GLY A 81 -58.20 -19.17 63.17
N TYR A 82 -57.32 -20.14 63.46
CA TYR A 82 -57.49 -21.06 64.57
C TYR A 82 -57.47 -20.36 65.94
N ALA A 83 -56.51 -19.45 66.17
CA ALA A 83 -56.41 -18.70 67.42
C ALA A 83 -57.65 -17.82 67.69
N LEU A 84 -58.16 -17.16 66.66
CA LEU A 84 -59.38 -16.35 66.75
C LEU A 84 -60.64 -17.21 66.98
N MET A 85 -60.72 -18.40 66.38
CA MET A 85 -61.79 -19.36 66.68
C MET A 85 -61.72 -19.86 68.12
N GLN A 86 -60.52 -20.10 68.67
CA GLN A 86 -60.34 -20.43 70.09
C GLN A 86 -60.76 -19.27 71.02
N ALA A 87 -60.40 -18.03 70.68
CA ALA A 87 -60.76 -16.86 71.46
C ALA A 87 -62.29 -16.62 71.52
N ARG A 88 -63.04 -17.15 70.54
CA ARG A 88 -64.50 -17.14 70.48
C ARG A 88 -65.11 -18.53 70.71
N ALA A 89 -64.62 -19.24 71.73
CA ALA A 89 -65.07 -20.59 72.08
C ALA A 89 -66.58 -20.72 72.34
N GLU A 90 -67.26 -19.62 72.69
CA GLU A 90 -68.73 -19.57 72.87
C GLU A 90 -69.51 -19.76 71.56
N HIS A 91 -68.92 -19.36 70.43
CA HIS A 91 -69.54 -19.40 69.09
C HIS A 91 -69.08 -20.62 68.28
N PHE A 92 -67.88 -21.13 68.57
CA PHE A 92 -67.27 -22.25 67.84
C PHE A 92 -66.91 -23.40 68.77
N THR A 93 -67.62 -24.52 68.64
CA THR A 93 -67.24 -25.78 69.30
C THR A 93 -66.10 -26.44 68.52
N LEU A 94 -64.87 -26.26 68.98
CA LEU A 94 -63.70 -26.95 68.42
C LEU A 94 -63.65 -28.40 68.88
N VAL A 95 -63.31 -29.31 67.96
CA VAL A 95 -63.14 -30.73 68.29
C VAL A 95 -61.89 -30.88 69.19
N ALA A 96 -62.00 -31.70 70.24
CA ALA A 96 -60.86 -32.03 71.09
C ALA A 96 -59.69 -32.57 70.24
N GLY A 97 -58.46 -32.11 70.53
CA GLY A 97 -57.26 -32.48 69.75
C GLY A 97 -57.00 -31.64 68.48
N SER A 98 -57.93 -30.78 68.05
CA SER A 98 -57.75 -29.93 66.85
C SER A 98 -56.48 -29.06 66.86
N GLY A 99 -55.97 -28.67 68.03
CA GLY A 99 -54.72 -27.92 68.15
C GLY A 99 -53.48 -28.68 67.68
N VAL A 100 -53.44 -29.99 67.93
CA VAL A 100 -52.36 -30.87 67.48
C VAL A 100 -52.43 -31.09 65.97
N ALA A 101 -53.65 -31.20 65.41
CA ALA A 101 -53.82 -31.26 63.96
C ALA A 101 -53.31 -29.98 63.27
N VAL A 102 -53.68 -28.80 63.80
CA VAL A 102 -53.26 -27.50 63.25
C VAL A 102 -51.74 -27.32 63.35
N SER A 103 -51.09 -27.80 64.42
CA SER A 103 -49.62 -27.72 64.53
C SER A 103 -48.87 -28.51 63.47
N PHE A 104 -49.50 -29.51 62.83
CA PHE A 104 -48.93 -30.23 61.69
C PHE A 104 -49.32 -29.63 60.32
N ILE A 105 -50.54 -29.10 60.18
CA ILE A 105 -50.99 -28.46 58.92
C ILE A 105 -50.16 -27.20 58.61
N LEU A 106 -49.78 -26.45 59.65
CA LEU A 106 -49.03 -25.20 59.51
C LEU A 106 -47.67 -25.39 58.81
N PRO A 107 -46.77 -26.28 59.27
CA PRO A 107 -45.56 -26.64 58.55
C PRO A 107 -45.80 -27.21 57.14
N ALA A 108 -46.86 -28.02 56.95
CA ALA A 108 -47.18 -28.61 55.65
C ALA A 108 -47.42 -27.54 54.57
N LEU A 109 -48.24 -26.55 54.89
CA LEU A 109 -48.54 -25.44 54.00
C LEU A 109 -47.32 -24.55 53.76
N PHE A 110 -46.51 -24.32 54.78
CA PHE A 110 -45.28 -23.54 54.67
C PHE A 110 -44.29 -24.18 53.69
N PHE A 111 -43.89 -25.43 53.93
CA PHE A 111 -42.92 -26.12 53.06
C PHE A 111 -43.48 -26.40 51.67
N GLY A 112 -44.77 -26.71 51.54
CA GLY A 112 -45.37 -27.03 50.25
C GLY A 112 -45.44 -25.82 49.32
N THR A 113 -45.80 -24.68 49.86
CA THR A 113 -45.86 -23.44 49.06
C THR A 113 -44.46 -22.92 48.72
N MET A 114 -43.49 -23.08 49.61
CA MET A 114 -42.09 -22.76 49.35
C MET A 114 -41.50 -23.63 48.22
N ALA A 115 -41.80 -24.93 48.21
CA ALA A 115 -41.35 -25.87 47.18
C ALA A 115 -41.82 -25.53 45.77
N VAL A 116 -43.02 -24.94 45.64
CA VAL A 116 -43.63 -24.61 44.33
C VAL A 116 -43.31 -23.18 43.90
N MET A 117 -43.42 -22.20 44.80
CA MET A 117 -43.27 -20.80 44.41
C MET A 117 -41.82 -20.40 44.13
N PHE A 118 -40.86 -20.96 44.88
CA PHE A 118 -39.46 -20.59 44.71
C PHE A 118 -38.91 -20.91 43.30
N PRO A 119 -39.08 -22.14 42.75
CA PRO A 119 -38.55 -22.48 41.43
C PRO A 119 -39.27 -21.74 40.30
N VAL A 120 -40.59 -21.60 40.40
CA VAL A 120 -41.39 -20.86 39.41
C VAL A 120 -40.90 -19.42 39.30
N LEU A 121 -40.67 -18.76 40.44
CA LEU A 121 -40.18 -17.38 40.44
C LEU A 121 -38.75 -17.26 39.94
N VAL A 122 -37.88 -18.22 40.23
CA VAL A 122 -36.53 -18.25 39.65
C VAL A 122 -36.60 -18.31 38.12
N VAL A 123 -37.45 -19.16 37.55
CA VAL A 123 -37.60 -19.26 36.09
C VAL A 123 -38.12 -17.94 35.52
N VAL A 124 -39.16 -17.36 36.13
CA VAL A 124 -39.75 -16.10 35.68
C VAL A 124 -38.75 -14.94 35.74
N THR A 125 -37.91 -14.85 36.77
CA THR A 125 -36.93 -13.75 36.89
C THR A 125 -35.65 -13.95 36.10
N THR A 126 -35.31 -15.18 35.69
CA THR A 126 -34.04 -15.46 35.01
C THR A 126 -33.92 -14.73 33.67
N GLY A 127 -35.00 -14.66 32.88
CA GLY A 127 -35.00 -13.92 31.61
C GLY A 127 -34.71 -12.42 31.83
N HIS A 128 -35.33 -11.84 32.85
CA HIS A 128 -35.11 -10.44 33.22
C HIS A 128 -33.69 -10.17 33.75
N ALA A 129 -33.10 -11.11 34.49
CA ALA A 129 -31.71 -11.02 34.93
C ALA A 129 -30.71 -11.17 33.78
N GLY A 130 -31.08 -11.92 32.73
CA GLY A 130 -30.32 -11.99 31.48
C GLY A 130 -30.21 -10.63 30.79
N ALA A 131 -31.31 -9.87 30.72
CA ALA A 131 -31.32 -8.52 30.16
C ALA A 131 -30.38 -7.55 30.92
N CYS A 132 -30.33 -7.63 32.26
CA CYS A 132 -29.36 -6.87 33.06
C CYS A 132 -27.91 -7.24 32.70
N SER A 133 -27.63 -8.52 32.48
CA SER A 133 -26.28 -9.00 32.15
C SER A 133 -25.77 -8.46 30.81
N VAL A 134 -26.66 -8.31 29.82
CA VAL A 134 -26.30 -7.76 28.50
C VAL A 134 -25.90 -6.29 28.64
N VAL A 135 -26.71 -5.50 29.35
CA VAL A 135 -26.44 -4.06 29.57
C VAL A 135 -25.19 -3.84 30.42
N ALA A 136 -24.97 -4.66 31.44
CA ALA A 136 -23.76 -4.56 32.27
C ALA A 136 -22.48 -4.86 31.46
N ARG A 137 -22.53 -5.86 30.55
CA ARG A 137 -21.40 -6.20 29.68
C ARG A 137 -21.09 -5.10 28.67
N ASP A 138 -22.11 -4.49 28.08
CA ASP A 138 -21.97 -3.35 27.15
C ASP A 138 -21.27 -2.15 27.82
N GLN A 139 -21.43 -2.00 29.14
CA GLN A 139 -20.89 -0.87 29.90
C GLN A 139 -19.68 -1.22 30.78
N GLY A 140 -19.14 -2.44 30.66
CA GLY A 140 -17.98 -2.87 31.44
C GLY A 140 -18.22 -2.94 32.95
N ILE A 141 -19.47 -3.11 33.40
CA ILE A 141 -19.85 -3.17 34.81
C ILE A 141 -19.82 -4.63 35.28
N GLU A 142 -18.98 -4.93 36.28
CA GLU A 142 -18.95 -6.24 36.89
C GLU A 142 -20.16 -6.45 37.82
N LEU A 143 -21.00 -7.43 37.47
CA LEU A 143 -22.09 -7.87 38.34
C LEU A 143 -21.57 -8.93 39.31
N THR A 144 -21.48 -8.58 40.59
CA THR A 144 -21.10 -9.51 41.67
C THR A 144 -22.26 -10.44 41.99
N ARG A 145 -22.32 -11.58 41.30
CA ARG A 145 -23.29 -12.64 41.60
C ARG A 145 -22.68 -13.55 42.66
N ALA A 146 -23.29 -13.60 43.86
CA ALA A 146 -22.88 -14.59 44.84
C ALA A 146 -23.03 -15.99 44.21
N PRO A 147 -22.03 -16.88 44.32
CA PRO A 147 -22.13 -18.22 43.76
C PRO A 147 -23.15 -19.01 44.57
N VAL A 148 -24.42 -18.89 44.18
CA VAL A 148 -25.47 -19.72 44.77
C VAL A 148 -25.30 -21.09 44.15
N ARG A 149 -24.65 -22.00 44.90
CA ARG A 149 -24.43 -23.38 44.47
C ARG A 149 -25.77 -23.95 44.03
N LEU A 150 -25.91 -24.30 42.75
CA LEU A 150 -27.11 -24.93 42.20
C LEU A 150 -27.55 -26.12 43.08
N GLN A 151 -26.58 -26.82 43.65
CA GLN A 151 -26.73 -27.89 44.63
C GLN A 151 -27.53 -27.47 45.88
N ALA A 152 -27.30 -26.28 46.42
CA ALA A 152 -28.02 -25.78 47.59
C ALA A 152 -29.48 -25.44 47.26
N ARG A 153 -29.76 -24.93 46.06
CA ARG A 153 -31.14 -24.65 45.60
C ARG A 153 -31.92 -25.94 45.36
N ILE A 154 -31.32 -26.89 44.66
CA ILE A 154 -31.92 -28.21 44.41
C ILE A 154 -32.12 -28.95 45.73
N GLY A 155 -31.13 -28.92 46.63
CA GLY A 155 -31.21 -29.54 47.95
C GLY A 155 -32.35 -28.98 48.82
N LEU A 156 -32.47 -27.67 48.86
CA LEU A 156 -33.55 -27.01 49.59
C LEU A 156 -34.93 -27.30 48.99
N MET A 157 -35.04 -27.30 47.66
CA MET A 157 -36.28 -27.65 46.96
C MET A 157 -36.69 -29.10 47.20
N ALA A 158 -35.74 -30.04 47.11
CA ALA A 158 -35.97 -31.45 47.42
C ALA A 158 -36.41 -31.66 48.88
N LEU A 159 -35.79 -30.92 49.82
CA LEU A 159 -36.18 -30.94 51.23
C LEU A 159 -37.62 -30.45 51.44
N CYS A 160 -37.99 -29.31 50.83
CA CYS A 160 -39.35 -28.78 50.94
C CYS A 160 -40.39 -29.70 50.29
N LEU A 161 -40.09 -30.28 49.12
CA LEU A 161 -40.95 -31.26 48.44
C LEU A 161 -41.15 -32.55 49.26
N GLY A 162 -40.17 -32.95 50.06
CA GLY A 162 -40.28 -34.11 50.95
C GLY A 162 -41.02 -33.82 52.26
N LEU A 163 -40.77 -32.66 52.88
CA LEU A 163 -41.36 -32.31 54.18
C LEU A 163 -42.86 -31.93 54.08
N ALA A 164 -43.28 -31.28 53.00
CA ALA A 164 -44.66 -30.81 52.90
C ALA A 164 -45.71 -31.94 52.90
N PRO A 165 -45.56 -33.02 52.08
CA PRO A 165 -46.47 -34.16 52.12
C PRO A 165 -46.41 -34.92 53.44
N LEU A 166 -45.23 -34.99 54.08
CA LEU A 166 -45.07 -35.61 55.40
C LEU A 166 -45.98 -34.92 56.43
N PHE A 167 -45.84 -33.62 56.60
CA PHE A 167 -46.62 -32.87 57.59
C PHE A 167 -48.12 -32.91 57.28
N TRP A 168 -48.50 -32.94 56.00
CA TRP A 168 -49.90 -33.08 55.59
C TRP A 168 -50.46 -34.47 55.94
N MET A 169 -49.71 -35.54 55.64
CA MET A 169 -50.12 -36.91 55.97
C MET A 169 -50.22 -37.13 57.48
N VAL A 170 -49.28 -36.59 58.26
CA VAL A 170 -49.32 -36.62 59.73
C VAL A 170 -50.57 -35.88 60.23
N ALA A 171 -50.86 -34.69 59.72
CA ALA A 171 -52.08 -33.96 60.09
C ALA A 171 -53.37 -34.75 59.79
N VAL A 172 -53.51 -35.27 58.57
CA VAL A 172 -54.71 -36.03 58.14
C VAL A 172 -54.84 -37.34 58.93
N GLY A 173 -53.73 -38.05 59.14
CA GLY A 173 -53.67 -39.27 59.94
C GLY A 173 -54.14 -39.02 61.36
N TYR A 174 -53.62 -37.97 62.01
CA TYR A 174 -54.05 -37.58 63.35
C TYR A 174 -55.54 -37.21 63.41
N ILE A 175 -56.05 -36.45 62.43
CA ILE A 175 -57.48 -36.11 62.35
C ILE A 175 -58.34 -37.37 62.20
N SER A 176 -57.96 -38.29 61.31
CA SER A 176 -58.68 -39.54 61.09
C SER A 176 -58.71 -40.42 62.35
N GLN A 177 -57.59 -40.44 63.09
CA GLN A 177 -57.45 -41.15 64.34
C GLN A 177 -58.31 -40.53 65.45
N MET A 178 -58.33 -39.20 65.57
CA MET A 178 -59.15 -38.52 66.57
C MET A 178 -60.65 -38.68 66.29
N GLN A 179 -61.04 -38.75 65.00
CA GLN A 179 -62.40 -39.12 64.63
C GLN A 179 -62.75 -40.57 65.01
N ALA A 180 -61.83 -41.52 64.86
CA ALA A 180 -62.03 -42.91 65.29
C ALA A 180 -62.19 -43.00 66.82
N VAL A 181 -61.37 -42.26 67.58
CA VAL A 181 -61.46 -42.16 69.05
C VAL A 181 -62.81 -41.53 69.47
N ASN A 182 -63.24 -40.44 68.84
CA ASN A 182 -64.53 -39.81 69.13
C ASN A 182 -65.73 -40.72 68.80
N ARG A 183 -65.64 -41.56 67.76
CA ARG A 183 -66.67 -42.57 67.46
C ARG A 183 -66.71 -43.68 68.51
N ALA A 184 -65.55 -44.13 68.99
CA ALA A 184 -65.46 -45.14 70.05
C ALA A 184 -66.01 -44.63 71.39
N LEU A 185 -65.71 -43.37 71.74
CA LEU A 185 -66.26 -42.66 72.91
C LEU A 185 -67.80 -42.58 72.92
N ALA A 186 -68.42 -42.53 71.73
CA ALA A 186 -69.87 -42.48 71.59
C ALA A 186 -70.55 -43.87 71.64
N ALA A 187 -69.80 -44.96 71.47
CA ALA A 187 -70.34 -46.31 71.31
C ALA A 187 -70.21 -47.20 72.56
N GLU A 188 -69.13 -47.10 73.37
CA GLU A 188 -68.89 -48.03 74.49
C GLU A 188 -67.99 -47.43 75.60
N GLY A 189 -68.19 -47.89 76.85
CA GLY A 189 -67.60 -47.31 78.06
C GLY A 189 -66.07 -47.34 78.18
N ARG A 190 -65.57 -46.54 79.14
CA ARG A 190 -64.18 -46.10 79.43
C ARG A 190 -63.04 -47.13 79.34
N GLN A 191 -63.29 -48.44 79.32
CA GLN A 191 -62.26 -49.49 79.24
C GLN A 191 -61.70 -49.74 77.82
N VAL A 192 -62.53 -49.60 76.77
CA VAL A 192 -62.05 -49.70 75.37
C VAL A 192 -61.22 -48.47 74.99
N LEU A 193 -61.49 -47.35 75.64
CA LEU A 193 -60.84 -46.06 75.41
C LEU A 193 -59.32 -46.10 75.62
N ASP A 194 -58.86 -46.65 76.74
CA ASP A 194 -57.43 -46.68 77.08
C ASP A 194 -56.63 -47.62 76.16
N ALA A 195 -57.21 -48.76 75.77
CA ALA A 195 -56.59 -49.70 74.84
C ALA A 195 -56.50 -49.13 73.40
N THR A 196 -57.54 -48.41 72.96
CA THR A 196 -57.58 -47.80 71.62
C THR A 196 -56.66 -46.58 71.53
N LEU A 197 -56.55 -45.79 72.61
CA LEU A 197 -55.64 -44.64 72.70
C LEU A 197 -54.16 -45.06 72.67
N ALA A 198 -53.78 -46.10 73.41
CA ALA A 198 -52.39 -46.57 73.48
C ALA A 198 -51.90 -47.24 72.17
N GLY A 199 -52.76 -48.03 71.51
CA GLY A 199 -52.41 -48.71 70.25
C GLY A 199 -52.37 -47.78 69.03
N ALA A 200 -53.26 -46.79 68.98
CA ALA A 200 -53.33 -45.86 67.85
C ALA A 200 -52.23 -44.78 67.93
N GLY A 201 -51.86 -44.30 69.12
CA GLY A 201 -50.81 -43.28 69.27
C GLY A 201 -49.42 -43.78 68.90
N SER A 202 -49.08 -45.02 69.29
CA SER A 202 -47.78 -45.63 69.04
C SER A 202 -47.55 -45.97 67.56
N THR A 203 -48.56 -46.51 66.88
CA THR A 203 -48.49 -46.84 65.44
C THR A 203 -48.37 -45.61 64.55
N PHE A 204 -49.05 -44.52 64.91
CA PHE A 204 -48.96 -43.25 64.19
C PHE A 204 -47.58 -42.58 64.36
N LEU A 205 -47.06 -42.50 65.60
CA LEU A 205 -45.73 -41.93 65.86
C LEU A 205 -44.62 -42.73 65.18
N LEU A 206 -44.76 -44.06 65.12
CA LEU A 206 -43.82 -44.93 64.40
C LEU A 206 -43.85 -44.66 62.89
N ASN A 207 -45.02 -44.59 62.26
CA ASN A 207 -45.15 -44.33 60.82
C ASN A 207 -44.67 -42.92 60.45
N ALA A 208 -44.99 -41.91 61.26
CA ALA A 208 -44.49 -40.55 61.10
C ALA A 208 -42.96 -40.47 61.23
N GLY A 209 -42.39 -41.22 62.19
CA GLY A 209 -40.94 -41.36 62.36
C GLY A 209 -40.25 -42.02 61.17
N ILE A 210 -40.79 -43.14 60.67
CA ILE A 210 -40.26 -43.83 59.49
C ILE A 210 -40.26 -42.91 58.26
N PHE A 211 -41.35 -42.20 58.01
CA PHE A 211 -41.44 -41.29 56.87
C PHE A 211 -40.50 -40.08 57.03
N ALA A 212 -40.35 -39.53 58.23
CA ALA A 212 -39.40 -38.46 58.51
C ALA A 212 -37.95 -38.90 58.21
N VAL A 213 -37.58 -40.14 58.56
CA VAL A 213 -36.27 -40.72 58.23
C VAL A 213 -36.11 -40.91 56.72
N LEU A 214 -37.14 -41.41 56.02
CA LEU A 214 -37.10 -41.56 54.56
C LEU A 214 -36.92 -40.22 53.85
N VAL A 215 -37.63 -39.17 54.26
CA VAL A 215 -37.46 -37.82 53.70
C VAL A 215 -36.07 -37.26 54.01
N ALA A 216 -35.59 -37.42 55.24
CA ALA A 216 -34.27 -36.95 55.64
C ALA A 216 -33.13 -37.64 54.86
N PHE A 217 -33.34 -38.88 54.39
CA PHE A 217 -32.37 -39.61 53.59
C PHE A 217 -32.52 -39.35 52.08
N TRP A 218 -33.73 -39.43 51.53
CA TRP A 218 -33.96 -39.32 50.09
C TRP A 218 -33.89 -37.89 49.53
N ALA A 219 -34.20 -36.87 50.34
CA ALA A 219 -34.09 -35.48 49.87
C ALA A 219 -32.63 -35.06 49.60
N PRO A 220 -31.64 -35.32 50.48
CA PRO A 220 -30.23 -35.06 50.16
C PRO A 220 -29.70 -35.94 49.02
N LEU A 221 -30.12 -37.21 48.96
CA LEU A 221 -29.68 -38.15 47.93
C LEU A 221 -30.16 -37.73 46.53
N SER A 222 -31.45 -37.44 46.37
CA SER A 222 -32.00 -36.96 45.09
C SER A 222 -31.37 -35.63 44.65
N ALA A 223 -31.14 -34.72 45.60
CA ALA A 223 -30.49 -33.45 45.32
C ALA A 223 -29.05 -33.60 44.84
N THR A 224 -28.27 -34.50 45.46
CA THR A 224 -26.87 -34.75 45.06
C THR A 224 -26.79 -35.46 43.71
N VAL A 225 -27.69 -36.38 43.40
CA VAL A 225 -27.76 -37.06 42.09
C VAL A 225 -28.11 -36.06 40.98
N LEU A 226 -29.18 -35.28 41.13
CA LEU A 226 -29.61 -34.31 40.12
C LEU A 226 -28.57 -33.19 39.94
N ALA A 227 -27.98 -32.73 41.04
CA ALA A 227 -26.89 -31.77 41.00
C ALA A 227 -25.69 -32.28 40.20
N ARG A 228 -25.28 -33.54 40.39
CA ARG A 228 -24.14 -34.13 39.65
C ARG A 228 -24.49 -34.34 38.18
N ALA A 229 -25.70 -34.78 37.87
CA ALA A 229 -26.15 -35.02 36.50
C ALA A 229 -26.09 -33.76 35.62
N ILE A 230 -26.48 -32.59 36.16
CA ILE A 230 -26.56 -31.35 35.38
C ILE A 230 -25.34 -30.44 35.60
N SER A 231 -24.86 -30.30 36.85
CA SER A 231 -23.80 -29.33 37.15
C SER A 231 -22.43 -29.78 36.63
N ALA A 232 -22.13 -31.09 36.66
CA ALA A 232 -20.81 -31.56 36.30
C ALA A 232 -20.48 -31.37 34.80
N PRO A 233 -21.40 -31.65 33.85
CA PRO A 233 -21.13 -31.36 32.44
C PRO A 233 -21.04 -29.85 32.14
N ILE A 234 -21.91 -29.02 32.74
CA ILE A 234 -21.86 -27.55 32.56
C ILE A 234 -20.56 -26.95 33.13
N GLN A 235 -20.08 -27.46 34.27
CA GLN A 235 -18.79 -27.04 34.83
C GLN A 235 -17.63 -27.41 33.90
N ARG A 236 -17.67 -28.58 33.27
CA ARG A 236 -16.67 -28.98 32.26
C ARG A 236 -16.66 -28.01 31.08
N LEU A 237 -17.82 -27.67 30.52
CA LEU A 237 -17.94 -26.66 29.46
C LEU A 237 -17.45 -25.27 29.89
N THR A 238 -17.73 -24.88 31.13
CA THR A 238 -17.29 -23.58 31.68
C THR A 238 -15.78 -23.52 31.84
N ASN A 239 -15.18 -24.57 32.41
CA ASN A 239 -13.72 -24.65 32.55
C ASN A 239 -13.05 -24.71 31.19
N ALA A 240 -13.63 -25.45 30.25
CA ALA A 240 -13.17 -25.52 28.88
C ALA A 240 -13.18 -24.15 28.19
N THR A 241 -14.29 -23.42 28.29
CA THR A 241 -14.40 -22.06 27.76
C THR A 241 -13.39 -21.13 28.41
N ARG A 242 -13.18 -21.26 29.74
CA ARG A 242 -12.17 -20.49 30.46
C ARG A 242 -10.77 -20.76 29.93
N GLU A 243 -10.38 -22.02 29.75
CA GLU A 243 -9.06 -22.39 29.23
C GLU A 243 -8.84 -21.80 27.82
N ILE A 244 -9.86 -21.85 26.95
CA ILE A 244 -9.79 -21.25 25.60
C ILE A 244 -9.60 -19.73 25.68
N VAL A 245 -10.32 -19.05 26.57
CA VAL A 245 -10.32 -17.58 26.66
C VAL A 245 -9.10 -17.04 27.40
N GLU A 246 -8.69 -17.68 28.50
CA GLU A 246 -7.59 -17.21 29.36
C GLU A 246 -6.23 -17.72 28.88
N GLU A 247 -6.13 -18.98 28.46
CA GLU A 247 -4.86 -19.62 28.11
C GLU A 247 -4.64 -19.69 26.59
N GLY A 248 -5.69 -19.53 25.78
CA GLY A 248 -5.61 -19.63 24.32
C GLY A 248 -5.30 -21.05 23.81
N ASN A 249 -5.43 -22.08 24.66
CA ASN A 249 -4.94 -23.43 24.41
C ASN A 249 -5.91 -24.31 23.60
N GLN A 250 -6.39 -23.80 22.47
CA GLN A 250 -7.48 -24.43 21.70
C GLN A 250 -7.03 -25.68 20.93
N THR A 251 -5.75 -25.71 20.55
CA THR A 251 -5.14 -26.76 19.72
C THR A 251 -4.79 -28.03 20.49
N ARG A 252 -4.63 -27.97 21.82
CA ARG A 252 -4.27 -29.14 22.65
C ARG A 252 -5.42 -29.70 23.48
N MET A 253 -6.56 -29.04 23.44
CA MET A 253 -7.70 -29.42 24.24
C MET A 253 -8.24 -30.80 23.79
N ASP A 254 -8.70 -31.64 24.70
CA ASP A 254 -9.35 -32.89 24.29
C ASP A 254 -10.84 -32.66 23.99
N VAL A 255 -11.42 -33.52 23.13
CA VAL A 255 -12.87 -33.51 22.87
C VAL A 255 -13.61 -33.70 24.18
N ILE A 256 -14.55 -32.79 24.48
CA ILE A 256 -15.30 -32.89 25.73
C ILE A 256 -16.26 -34.08 25.63
N PRO A 257 -16.16 -35.08 26.53
CA PRO A 257 -16.92 -36.31 26.40
C PRO A 257 -18.40 -36.06 26.67
N MET A 258 -19.24 -36.47 25.71
CA MET A 258 -20.68 -36.45 25.85
C MET A 258 -21.12 -37.42 26.95
N THR A 259 -21.58 -36.86 28.08
CA THR A 259 -22.00 -37.65 29.26
C THR A 259 -23.51 -37.70 29.44
N SER A 260 -24.27 -36.95 28.64
CA SER A 260 -25.72 -36.92 28.65
C SER A 260 -26.28 -36.85 27.23
N ARG A 261 -27.53 -37.31 27.05
CA ARG A 261 -28.30 -37.26 25.79
C ARG A 261 -29.39 -36.18 25.81
N ASP A 262 -29.31 -35.28 26.78
CA ASP A 262 -30.21 -34.15 26.95
C ASP A 262 -29.67 -32.90 26.22
N GLU A 263 -30.26 -31.74 26.50
CA GLU A 263 -29.84 -30.45 25.97
C GLU A 263 -28.39 -30.09 26.34
N VAL A 264 -27.89 -30.59 27.48
CA VAL A 264 -26.49 -30.40 27.90
C VAL A 264 -25.55 -31.25 27.04
N GLY A 265 -26.01 -32.44 26.63
CA GLY A 265 -25.39 -33.21 25.57
C GLY A 265 -25.28 -32.41 24.27
N VAL A 266 -26.41 -31.99 23.70
CA VAL A 266 -26.42 -31.24 22.42
C VAL A 266 -25.55 -29.98 22.48
N LEU A 267 -25.56 -29.26 23.61
CA LEU A 267 -24.66 -28.11 23.82
C LEU A 267 -23.19 -28.52 23.79
N THR A 268 -22.83 -29.67 24.38
CA THR A 268 -21.47 -30.20 24.36
C THR A 268 -21.03 -30.55 22.94
N GLU A 269 -21.91 -31.14 22.13
CA GLU A 269 -21.65 -31.44 20.72
C GLU A 269 -21.37 -30.16 19.93
N ARG A 270 -22.26 -29.17 19.99
CA ARG A 270 -22.09 -27.90 19.27
C ARG A 270 -20.86 -27.10 19.74
N PHE A 271 -20.51 -27.23 21.01
CA PHE A 271 -19.29 -26.63 21.53
C PHE A 271 -18.04 -27.33 20.98
N ASN A 272 -18.05 -28.65 20.85
CA ASN A 272 -16.97 -29.39 20.19
C ASN A 272 -16.85 -29.00 18.70
N ASP A 273 -17.98 -28.87 17.96
CA ASP A 273 -17.98 -28.39 16.56
C ASP A 273 -17.29 -27.01 16.45
N LEU A 274 -17.54 -26.11 17.40
CA LEU A 274 -16.91 -24.79 17.47
C LEU A 274 -15.40 -24.90 17.71
N ILE A 275 -14.97 -25.76 18.64
CA ILE A 275 -13.55 -25.99 18.91
C ILE A 275 -12.85 -26.51 17.65
N ASP A 276 -13.44 -27.47 16.95
CA ASP A 276 -12.85 -28.07 15.75
C ASP A 276 -12.72 -27.04 14.62
N MET A 277 -13.74 -26.18 14.43
CA MET A 277 -13.65 -25.03 13.53
C MET A 277 -12.49 -24.11 13.89
N MET A 278 -12.34 -23.74 15.17
CA MET A 278 -11.26 -22.86 15.62
C MET A 278 -9.88 -23.51 15.44
N ARG A 279 -9.76 -24.82 15.62
CA ARG A 279 -8.51 -25.57 15.39
C ARG A 279 -8.10 -25.60 13.92
N GLU A 280 -9.05 -25.82 13.02
CA GLU A 280 -8.77 -25.84 11.59
C GLU A 280 -8.34 -24.44 11.11
N LEU A 281 -9.02 -23.38 11.56
CA LEU A 281 -8.62 -22.00 11.26
C LEU A 281 -7.26 -21.65 11.85
N SER A 282 -6.96 -22.11 13.07
CA SER A 282 -5.63 -21.92 13.69
C SER A 282 -4.53 -22.64 12.91
N ARG A 283 -4.78 -23.87 12.44
CA ARG A 283 -3.85 -24.61 11.56
C ARG A 283 -3.66 -23.91 10.21
N GLY A 284 -4.74 -23.39 9.62
CA GLY A 284 -4.69 -22.60 8.39
C GLY A 284 -3.86 -21.32 8.56
N ALA A 285 -4.07 -20.58 9.65
CA ALA A 285 -3.29 -19.38 9.97
C ALA A 285 -1.79 -19.69 10.11
N ASP A 286 -1.46 -20.81 10.78
CA ASP A 286 -0.08 -21.25 11.00
C ASP A 286 0.59 -21.74 9.70
N ALA A 287 -0.16 -22.37 8.79
CA ALA A 287 0.29 -22.70 7.44
C ALA A 287 0.62 -21.42 6.62
N ILE A 288 -0.32 -20.46 6.59
CA ILE A 288 -0.14 -19.15 5.93
C ILE A 288 1.09 -18.42 6.49
N ALA A 289 1.29 -18.43 7.81
CA ALA A 289 2.44 -17.80 8.46
C ALA A 289 3.79 -18.46 8.09
N ARG A 290 3.80 -19.77 7.80
CA ARG A 290 4.98 -20.46 7.29
C ARG A 290 5.28 -20.14 5.83
N GLY A 291 4.27 -19.73 5.08
CA GLY A 291 4.35 -19.42 3.65
C GLY A 291 3.47 -20.32 2.78
N ASP A 292 2.77 -21.29 3.35
CA ASP A 292 1.84 -22.14 2.60
C ASP A 292 0.52 -21.39 2.37
N LEU A 293 0.38 -20.82 1.17
CA LEU A 293 -0.83 -20.15 0.70
C LEU A 293 -1.73 -21.10 -0.12
N GLY A 294 -1.34 -22.38 -0.25
CA GLY A 294 -2.11 -23.46 -0.85
C GLY A 294 -3.11 -24.11 0.10
N VAL A 295 -3.12 -23.71 1.38
CA VAL A 295 -4.00 -24.30 2.39
C VAL A 295 -5.49 -24.11 2.07
N GLU A 296 -6.22 -25.22 2.00
CA GLU A 296 -7.66 -25.23 1.84
C GLU A 296 -8.39 -25.22 3.19
N ILE A 297 -9.30 -24.26 3.38
CA ILE A 297 -10.15 -24.17 4.57
C ILE A 297 -11.57 -24.61 4.17
N ASN A 298 -11.91 -25.85 4.51
CA ASN A 298 -13.11 -26.56 4.05
C ASN A 298 -14.30 -26.42 5.01
N LEU A 299 -14.40 -25.25 5.64
CA LEU A 299 -15.45 -24.90 6.59
C LEU A 299 -16.37 -23.82 6.02
N ARG A 300 -17.63 -23.84 6.45
CA ARG A 300 -18.64 -22.85 6.06
C ARG A 300 -18.89 -21.87 7.19
N GLY A 301 -19.03 -20.59 6.86
CA GLY A 301 -19.37 -19.53 7.80
C GLY A 301 -18.55 -18.27 7.54
N GLU A 302 -18.98 -17.15 8.11
CA GLU A 302 -18.38 -15.85 7.83
C GLU A 302 -16.88 -15.79 8.13
N LEU A 303 -16.43 -16.47 9.19
CA LEU A 303 -15.02 -16.50 9.60
C LEU A 303 -14.15 -17.37 8.66
N PRO A 304 -14.48 -18.64 8.37
CA PRO A 304 -13.83 -19.39 7.29
C PRO A 304 -13.81 -18.67 5.95
N ASP A 305 -14.90 -18.02 5.56
CA ASP A 305 -15.01 -17.26 4.31
C ASP A 305 -14.05 -16.06 4.30
N ALA A 306 -13.90 -15.35 5.43
CA ALA A 306 -12.94 -14.26 5.58
C ALA A 306 -11.49 -14.74 5.46
N PHE A 307 -11.16 -15.90 6.05
CA PHE A 307 -9.86 -16.52 5.91
C PHE A 307 -9.57 -16.90 4.45
N ARG A 308 -10.52 -17.49 3.72
CA ARG A 308 -10.33 -17.78 2.29
C ARG A 308 -10.08 -16.52 1.46
N ARG A 309 -10.80 -15.43 1.72
CA ARG A 309 -10.54 -14.13 1.06
C ARG A 309 -9.15 -13.59 1.37
N MET A 310 -8.69 -13.72 2.63
CA MET A 310 -7.34 -13.33 3.04
C MET A 310 -6.27 -14.15 2.30
N THR A 311 -6.40 -15.48 2.28
CA THR A 311 -5.47 -16.36 1.55
C THR A 311 -5.45 -16.06 0.06
N HIS A 312 -6.60 -15.80 -0.55
CA HIS A 312 -6.69 -15.43 -1.96
C HIS A 312 -5.98 -14.09 -2.26
N SER A 313 -6.22 -13.06 -1.44
CA SER A 313 -5.57 -11.76 -1.61
C SER A 313 -4.05 -11.84 -1.40
N LEU A 314 -3.57 -12.65 -0.44
CA LEU A 314 -2.15 -12.90 -0.25
C LEU A 314 -1.53 -13.62 -1.46
N ASN A 315 -2.20 -14.63 -2.00
CA ASN A 315 -1.76 -15.31 -3.23
C ASN A 315 -1.62 -14.32 -4.39
N GLU A 316 -2.60 -13.44 -4.60
CA GLU A 316 -2.58 -12.44 -5.67
C GLU A 316 -1.39 -11.48 -5.53
N VAL A 317 -1.16 -10.96 -4.32
CA VAL A 317 -0.03 -10.06 -4.03
C VAL A 317 1.31 -10.76 -4.27
N VAL A 318 1.48 -11.99 -3.79
CA VAL A 318 2.72 -12.77 -4.01
C VAL A 318 2.94 -13.03 -5.50
N ARG A 319 1.88 -13.37 -6.25
CA ARG A 319 1.95 -13.59 -7.71
C ARG A 319 2.35 -12.30 -8.45
N GLN A 320 1.76 -11.17 -8.07
CA GLN A 320 2.08 -9.87 -8.65
C GLN A 320 3.54 -9.46 -8.37
N ILE A 321 4.04 -9.66 -7.14
CA ILE A 321 5.42 -9.38 -6.80
C ILE A 321 6.37 -10.29 -7.59
N ARG A 322 6.06 -11.58 -7.73
CA ARG A 322 6.85 -12.52 -8.53
C ARG A 322 6.94 -12.07 -9.99
N GLN A 323 5.81 -11.71 -10.60
CA GLN A 323 5.78 -11.20 -11.97
C GLN A 323 6.58 -9.91 -12.12
N THR A 324 6.36 -8.95 -11.22
CA THR A 324 7.07 -7.66 -11.23
C THR A 324 8.57 -7.84 -11.07
N SER A 325 9.01 -8.83 -10.28
CA SER A 325 10.42 -9.15 -10.10
C SER A 325 11.05 -9.70 -11.40
N VAL A 326 10.32 -10.57 -12.12
CA VAL A 326 10.76 -11.06 -13.43
C VAL A 326 10.86 -9.92 -14.45
N ASP A 327 9.85 -9.07 -14.51
CA ASP A 327 9.81 -7.93 -15.42
C ASP A 327 10.94 -6.92 -15.11
N LEU A 328 11.19 -6.66 -13.83
CA LEU A 328 12.27 -5.79 -13.38
C LEU A 328 13.66 -6.36 -13.72
N ALA A 329 13.87 -7.66 -13.55
CA ALA A 329 15.12 -8.33 -13.92
C ALA A 329 15.37 -8.31 -15.44
N ALA A 330 14.31 -8.48 -16.23
CA ALA A 330 14.37 -8.36 -17.69
C ALA A 330 14.73 -6.93 -18.11
N ALA A 331 14.00 -5.92 -17.62
CA ALA A 331 14.27 -4.51 -17.90
C ALA A 331 15.69 -4.10 -17.49
N ALA A 332 16.16 -4.55 -16.32
CA ALA A 332 17.52 -4.30 -15.88
C ALA A 332 18.56 -4.92 -16.85
N THR A 333 18.28 -6.12 -17.38
CA THR A 333 19.16 -6.78 -18.35
C THR A 333 19.18 -6.06 -19.69
N GLU A 334 18.04 -5.55 -20.15
CA GLU A 334 17.96 -4.70 -21.35
C GLU A 334 18.75 -3.40 -21.18
N ILE A 335 18.62 -2.72 -20.03
CA ILE A 335 19.40 -1.50 -19.74
C ILE A 335 20.91 -1.80 -19.72
N LEU A 336 21.33 -2.97 -19.21
CA LEU A 336 22.74 -3.38 -19.23
C LEU A 336 23.25 -3.58 -20.66
N ALA A 337 22.46 -4.22 -21.52
CA ALA A 337 22.81 -4.39 -22.93
C ALA A 337 22.92 -3.04 -23.64
N ALA A 338 21.94 -2.15 -23.48
CA ALA A 338 21.96 -0.82 -24.05
C ALA A 338 23.15 0.02 -23.55
N SER A 339 23.50 -0.10 -22.26
CA SER A 339 24.67 0.57 -21.68
C SER A 339 25.97 0.07 -22.32
N GLN A 340 26.08 -1.23 -22.60
CA GLN A 340 27.26 -1.82 -23.27
C GLN A 340 27.41 -1.31 -24.72
N GLU A 341 26.29 -1.20 -25.45
CA GLU A 341 26.28 -0.60 -26.78
C GLU A 341 26.70 0.86 -26.74
N GLN A 342 26.21 1.62 -25.76
CA GLN A 342 26.55 3.03 -25.58
C GLN A 342 28.02 3.24 -25.20
N GLU A 343 28.63 2.37 -24.39
CA GLU A 343 30.08 2.38 -24.14
C GLU A 343 30.90 2.16 -25.43
N THR A 344 30.44 1.22 -26.28
CA THR A 344 31.09 0.93 -27.56
C THR A 344 30.97 2.11 -28.53
N ALA A 345 29.80 2.76 -28.55
CA ALA A 345 29.56 3.97 -29.33
C ALA A 345 30.42 5.15 -28.84
N ALA A 346 30.50 5.36 -27.53
CA ALA A 346 31.34 6.40 -26.93
C ALA A 346 32.83 6.21 -27.27
N THR A 347 33.33 4.97 -27.23
CA THR A 347 34.69 4.63 -27.64
C THR A 347 34.93 4.97 -29.11
N SER A 348 34.01 4.57 -29.99
CA SER A 348 34.10 4.86 -31.43
C SER A 348 34.07 6.36 -31.71
N GLN A 349 33.21 7.10 -30.99
CA GLN A 349 33.11 8.55 -31.11
C GLN A 349 34.39 9.25 -30.63
N SER A 350 35.02 8.77 -29.56
CA SER A 350 36.31 9.29 -29.08
C SER A 350 37.42 9.12 -30.12
N SER A 351 37.49 7.95 -30.78
CA SER A 351 38.44 7.73 -31.88
C SER A 351 38.18 8.68 -33.06
N ALA A 352 36.92 8.86 -33.45
CA ALA A 352 36.55 9.81 -34.50
C ALA A 352 36.91 11.27 -34.14
N MET A 353 36.74 11.69 -32.88
CA MET A 353 37.16 13.02 -32.43
C MET A 353 38.68 13.22 -32.49
N THR A 354 39.46 12.16 -32.21
CA THR A 354 40.92 12.20 -32.35
C THR A 354 41.33 12.33 -33.81
N GLU A 355 40.69 11.59 -34.71
CA GLU A 355 40.93 11.69 -36.16
C GLU A 355 40.56 13.09 -36.69
N ILE A 356 39.39 13.62 -36.30
CA ILE A 356 39.00 14.99 -36.67
C ILE A 356 40.02 16.00 -36.15
N SER A 357 40.49 15.85 -34.91
CA SER A 357 41.52 16.75 -34.35
C SER A 357 42.78 16.75 -35.21
N HIS A 358 43.27 15.58 -35.63
CA HIS A 358 44.41 15.47 -36.54
C HIS A 358 44.14 16.13 -37.90
N THR A 359 42.94 15.94 -38.47
CA THR A 359 42.59 16.61 -39.74
C THR A 359 42.55 18.13 -39.60
N MET A 360 42.11 18.67 -38.46
CA MET A 360 42.12 20.10 -38.19
C MET A 360 43.55 20.64 -38.05
N ASP A 361 44.44 19.91 -37.39
CA ASP A 361 45.85 20.29 -37.30
C ASP A 361 46.51 20.34 -38.69
N SER A 362 46.30 19.31 -39.52
CA SER A 362 46.81 19.30 -40.91
C SER A 362 46.18 20.39 -41.78
N LEU A 363 44.91 20.74 -41.56
CA LEU A 363 44.24 21.82 -42.29
C LEU A 363 44.80 23.20 -41.90
N SER A 364 45.09 23.39 -40.62
CA SER A 364 45.71 24.61 -40.09
C SER A 364 47.13 24.80 -40.65
N GLU A 365 47.92 23.72 -40.68
CA GLU A 365 49.26 23.71 -41.28
C GLU A 365 49.19 24.00 -42.79
N SER A 366 48.26 23.37 -43.50
CA SER A 366 48.06 23.61 -44.94
C SER A 366 47.68 25.06 -45.22
N ALA A 367 46.79 25.66 -44.42
CA ALA A 367 46.41 27.07 -44.56
C ALA A 367 47.61 28.01 -44.32
N ALA A 368 48.46 27.70 -43.35
CA ALA A 368 49.70 28.44 -43.09
C ALA A 368 50.70 28.33 -44.26
N HIS A 369 50.86 27.13 -44.83
CA HIS A 369 51.73 26.92 -45.99
C HIS A 369 51.24 27.66 -47.24
N VAL A 370 49.92 27.67 -47.48
CA VAL A 370 49.32 28.46 -48.58
C VAL A 370 49.57 29.95 -48.36
N PHE A 371 49.39 30.44 -47.13
CA PHE A 371 49.65 31.84 -46.79
C PHE A 371 51.09 32.25 -47.11
N ASP A 372 52.08 31.44 -46.71
CA ASP A 372 53.50 31.70 -46.98
C ASP A 372 53.83 31.63 -48.48
N SER A 373 53.27 30.64 -49.19
CA SER A 373 53.46 30.49 -50.64
C SER A 373 52.93 31.70 -51.42
N VAL A 374 51.79 32.26 -50.98
CA VAL A 374 51.17 33.45 -51.59
C VAL A 374 52.03 34.70 -51.40
N ALA A 375 52.76 34.82 -50.29
CA ALA A 375 53.70 35.92 -50.08
C ALA A 375 54.80 35.92 -51.15
N GLY A 376 55.32 34.74 -51.52
CA GLY A 376 56.27 34.59 -52.62
C GLY A 376 55.69 34.97 -53.98
N VAL A 377 54.43 34.58 -54.26
CA VAL A 377 53.71 34.96 -55.49
C VAL A 377 53.53 36.48 -55.57
N LEU A 378 53.18 37.12 -54.46
CA LEU A 378 53.01 38.56 -54.39
C LEU A 378 54.31 39.31 -54.68
N SER A 379 55.42 38.88 -54.06
CA SER A 379 56.75 39.44 -54.30
C SER A 379 57.18 39.32 -55.77
N ASN A 380 56.96 38.15 -56.39
CA ASN A 380 57.24 37.93 -57.81
C ASN A 380 56.39 38.83 -58.72
N ALA A 381 55.10 39.02 -58.40
CA ALA A 381 54.22 39.90 -59.15
C ALA A 381 54.65 41.37 -59.05
N GLU A 382 55.04 41.83 -57.85
CA GLU A 382 55.57 43.19 -57.62
C GLU A 382 56.89 43.40 -58.38
N GLN A 383 57.81 42.44 -58.34
CA GLN A 383 59.06 42.51 -59.08
C GLN A 383 58.82 42.50 -60.60
N THR A 384 57.82 41.77 -61.07
CA THR A 384 57.41 41.78 -62.47
C THR A 384 56.93 43.18 -62.87
N LEU A 385 56.11 43.85 -62.05
CA LEU A 385 55.66 45.22 -62.31
C LEU A 385 56.84 46.19 -62.42
N VAL A 386 57.77 46.15 -61.46
CA VAL A 386 58.97 47.02 -61.47
C VAL A 386 59.82 46.78 -62.73
N THR A 387 60.02 45.52 -63.11
CA THR A 387 60.82 45.16 -64.29
C THR A 387 60.14 45.61 -65.58
N THR A 388 58.81 45.46 -65.63
CA THR A 388 57.97 45.85 -66.76
C THR A 388 57.96 47.37 -66.94
N ASP A 389 57.85 48.15 -65.86
CA ASP A 389 57.94 49.61 -65.90
C ASP A 389 59.33 50.08 -66.40
N SER A 390 60.42 49.45 -65.94
CA SER A 390 61.77 49.75 -66.44
C SER A 390 61.96 49.39 -67.92
N MET A 391 61.31 48.31 -68.41
CA MET A 391 61.33 47.97 -69.82
C MET A 391 60.64 49.03 -70.68
N VAL A 392 59.48 49.56 -70.25
CA VAL A 392 58.78 50.62 -70.98
C VAL A 392 59.66 51.87 -71.11
N GLU A 393 60.29 52.32 -70.03
CA GLU A 393 61.22 53.46 -70.04
C GLU A 393 62.39 53.26 -71.02
N ARG A 394 62.97 52.05 -71.05
CA ARG A 394 64.05 51.70 -71.99
C ARG A 394 63.59 51.71 -73.45
N ILE A 395 62.36 51.26 -73.73
CA ILE A 395 61.81 51.26 -75.10
C ILE A 395 61.48 52.68 -75.55
N GLU A 396 60.96 53.54 -74.67
CA GLU A 396 60.74 54.96 -74.98
C GLU A 396 62.06 55.68 -75.32
N SER A 397 63.12 55.39 -74.55
CA SER A 397 64.46 55.87 -74.86
C SER A 397 64.94 55.35 -76.22
N LEU A 398 64.78 54.06 -76.51
CA LEU A 398 65.14 53.47 -77.81
C LEU A 398 64.35 54.11 -78.98
N SER A 399 63.06 54.37 -78.79
CA SER A 399 62.22 55.08 -79.76
C SER A 399 62.74 56.49 -80.05
N THR A 400 63.15 57.21 -79.01
CA THR A 400 63.77 58.54 -79.14
C THR A 400 65.09 58.48 -79.92
N HIS A 401 65.96 57.51 -79.59
CA HIS A 401 67.25 57.33 -80.26
C HIS A 401 67.07 56.95 -81.74
N THR A 402 66.18 56.01 -82.05
CA THR A 402 65.88 55.61 -83.43
C THR A 402 65.23 56.73 -84.25
N GLY A 403 64.40 57.57 -83.63
CA GLY A 403 63.90 58.82 -84.22
C GLY A 403 65.02 59.75 -84.64
N ARG A 404 65.98 60.02 -83.73
CA ARG A 404 67.12 60.89 -84.00
C ARG A 404 68.09 60.31 -85.06
N ILE A 405 68.25 58.99 -85.11
CA ILE A 405 69.02 58.35 -86.20
C ILE A 405 68.31 58.54 -87.55
N ALA A 406 66.99 58.43 -87.60
CA ALA A 406 66.23 58.65 -88.83
C ALA A 406 66.42 60.08 -89.37
N GLU A 407 66.39 61.09 -88.50
CA GLU A 407 66.68 62.49 -88.87
C GLU A 407 68.10 62.67 -89.43
N LEU A 408 69.10 62.03 -88.81
CA LEU A 408 70.48 62.06 -89.30
C LEU A 408 70.61 61.38 -90.67
N LEU A 409 69.89 60.28 -90.90
CA LEU A 409 69.86 59.60 -92.18
C LEU A 409 69.23 60.46 -93.29
N ASP A 410 68.20 61.25 -92.97
CA ASP A 410 67.63 62.23 -93.92
C ASP A 410 68.66 63.29 -94.32
N ILE A 411 69.45 63.79 -93.36
CA ILE A 411 70.56 64.73 -93.63
C ILE A 411 71.63 64.06 -94.51
N ILE A 412 72.03 62.81 -94.22
CA ILE A 412 73.02 62.08 -95.02
C ILE A 412 72.51 61.86 -96.44
N ARG A 413 71.22 61.55 -96.61
CA ARG A 413 70.59 61.42 -97.93
C ARG A 413 70.61 62.74 -98.70
N ASP A 414 70.24 63.86 -98.06
CA ASP A 414 70.33 65.19 -98.69
C ASP A 414 71.79 65.53 -99.09
N ILE A 415 72.77 65.19 -98.26
CA ILE A 415 74.20 65.35 -98.61
C ILE A 415 74.57 64.45 -99.81
N ALA A 416 74.12 63.20 -99.85
CA ALA A 416 74.38 62.27 -100.95
C ALA A 416 73.73 62.76 -102.26
N ASP A 417 72.47 63.21 -102.21
CA ASP A 417 71.75 63.74 -103.37
C ASP A 417 72.43 65.01 -103.90
N ARG A 418 72.85 65.92 -103.02
CA ARG A 418 73.66 67.10 -103.39
C ARG A 418 75.02 66.70 -103.98
N SER A 419 75.64 65.65 -103.46
CA SER A 419 76.91 65.13 -103.97
C SER A 419 76.77 64.47 -105.35
N ASP A 420 75.65 63.77 -105.61
CA ASP A 420 75.29 63.24 -106.94
C ASP A 420 75.10 64.37 -107.95
N LEU A 421 74.40 65.45 -107.56
CA LEU A 421 74.23 66.66 -108.38
C LEU A 421 75.56 67.39 -108.65
N LEU A 422 76.42 67.53 -107.63
CA LEU A 422 77.77 68.09 -107.78
C LEU A 422 78.63 67.24 -108.71
N ALA A 423 78.58 65.92 -108.57
CA ALA A 423 79.28 64.98 -109.43
C ALA A 423 78.75 65.00 -110.87
N LEU A 424 77.44 65.14 -111.08
CA LEU A 424 76.82 65.32 -112.39
C LEU A 424 77.31 66.61 -113.07
N ASN A 425 77.33 67.72 -112.32
CA ASN A 425 77.86 69.00 -112.80
C ASN A 425 79.36 68.90 -113.12
N GLY A 426 80.14 68.23 -112.27
CA GLY A 426 81.57 67.98 -112.50
C GLY A 426 81.84 67.12 -113.73
N SER A 427 81.01 66.10 -113.99
CA SER A 427 81.08 65.28 -115.19
C SER A 427 80.73 66.06 -116.46
N LEU A 428 79.73 66.95 -116.39
CA LEU A 428 79.35 67.84 -117.49
C LEU A 428 80.47 68.83 -117.84
N GLU A 429 81.09 69.45 -116.83
CA GLU A 429 82.17 70.42 -117.03
C GLU A 429 83.47 69.75 -117.50
N ALA A 430 83.75 68.55 -117.01
CA ALA A 430 84.84 67.71 -117.52
C ALA A 430 84.65 67.32 -118.99
N SER A 431 83.40 67.06 -119.42
CA SER A 431 83.06 66.81 -120.83
C SER A 431 83.20 68.05 -121.70
N ARG A 432 83.01 69.26 -121.13
CA ARG A 432 83.24 70.55 -121.81
C ARG A 432 84.71 70.89 -122.00
N ALA A 433 85.59 70.47 -121.08
CA ALA A 433 87.02 70.76 -121.10
C ALA A 433 87.86 69.88 -122.07
N GLY A 434 87.25 68.91 -122.77
CA GLY A 434 87.93 68.06 -123.74
C GLY A 434 89.05 67.20 -123.14
N ASP A 435 90.22 67.13 -123.80
CA ASP A 435 91.35 66.28 -123.39
C ASP A 435 91.94 66.66 -122.02
N GLY A 436 91.78 67.92 -121.56
CA GLY A 436 92.23 68.37 -120.23
C GLY A 436 91.31 67.93 -119.07
N GLY A 437 90.11 67.44 -119.37
CA GLY A 437 89.07 67.11 -118.37
C GLY A 437 89.02 65.63 -117.95
N HIS A 438 89.78 64.73 -118.56
CA HIS A 438 89.67 63.28 -118.34
C HIS A 438 89.85 62.84 -116.87
N GLY A 439 90.81 63.43 -116.15
CA GLY A 439 91.01 63.15 -114.72
C GLY A 439 89.83 63.61 -113.84
N PHE A 440 89.23 64.76 -114.16
CA PHE A 440 88.05 65.28 -113.47
C PHE A 440 86.79 64.46 -113.77
N ALA A 441 86.62 63.97 -114.99
CA ALA A 441 85.50 63.09 -115.36
C ALA A 441 85.51 61.78 -114.56
N LEU A 442 86.70 61.20 -114.33
CA LEU A 442 86.84 59.97 -113.54
C LEU A 442 86.49 60.20 -112.07
N VAL A 443 87.00 61.30 -111.47
CA VAL A 443 86.67 61.66 -110.07
C VAL A 443 85.18 61.94 -109.92
N ALA A 444 84.57 62.64 -110.87
CA ALA A 444 83.13 62.90 -110.88
C ALA A 444 82.30 61.60 -111.00
N ALA A 445 82.69 60.66 -111.87
CA ALA A 445 82.01 59.37 -111.98
C ALA A 445 82.12 58.54 -110.68
N GLU A 446 83.27 58.56 -110.01
CA GLU A 446 83.47 57.85 -108.73
C GLU A 446 82.72 58.53 -107.57
N MET A 447 82.69 59.87 -107.51
CA MET A 447 81.86 60.62 -106.56
C MET A 447 80.37 60.31 -106.74
N ARG A 448 79.91 60.24 -107.99
CA ARG A 448 78.53 59.87 -108.33
C ARG A 448 78.20 58.46 -107.86
N ARG A 449 79.08 57.51 -108.15
CA ARG A 449 78.94 56.11 -107.73
C ARG A 449 78.92 55.98 -106.21
N LEU A 450 79.73 56.77 -105.51
CA LEU A 450 79.74 56.84 -104.04
C LEU A 450 78.42 57.42 -103.51
N ALA A 451 77.91 58.51 -104.09
CA ALA A 451 76.63 59.10 -103.71
C ALA A 451 75.46 58.12 -103.85
N VAL A 452 75.34 57.45 -105.01
CA VAL A 452 74.32 56.40 -105.23
C VAL A 452 74.45 55.26 -104.23
N ARG A 453 75.67 54.84 -103.90
CA ARG A 453 75.93 53.81 -102.89
C ARG A 453 75.55 54.27 -101.49
N VAL A 454 75.84 55.51 -101.12
CA VAL A 454 75.44 56.09 -99.83
C VAL A 454 73.92 56.16 -99.72
N THR A 455 73.22 56.62 -100.76
CA THR A 455 71.75 56.66 -100.78
C THR A 455 71.13 55.26 -100.63
N ALA A 456 71.67 54.25 -101.31
CA ALA A 456 71.23 52.87 -101.14
C ALA A 456 71.45 52.35 -99.71
N SER A 457 72.63 52.59 -99.13
CA SER A 457 72.92 52.22 -97.74
C SER A 457 72.02 52.94 -96.73
N VAL A 458 71.71 54.23 -96.95
CA VAL A 458 70.77 54.98 -96.10
C VAL A 458 69.39 54.35 -96.13
N GLU A 459 68.91 53.94 -97.30
CA GLU A 459 67.60 53.30 -97.45
C GLU A 459 67.55 51.94 -96.73
N ASP A 460 68.61 51.15 -96.79
CA ASP A 460 68.71 49.89 -96.05
C ASP A 460 68.75 50.10 -94.53
N VAL A 461 69.46 51.12 -94.03
CA VAL A 461 69.43 51.47 -92.60
C VAL A 461 68.05 51.99 -92.18
N LYS A 462 67.34 52.74 -93.04
CA LYS A 462 65.96 53.17 -92.78
C LYS A 462 65.00 51.99 -92.63
N LYS A 463 65.14 50.94 -93.44
CA LYS A 463 64.36 49.69 -93.27
C LYS A 463 64.64 49.05 -91.90
N LEU A 464 65.91 48.92 -91.50
CA LEU A 464 66.26 48.41 -90.17
C LEU A 464 65.66 49.25 -89.04
N LEU A 465 65.60 50.59 -89.17
CA LEU A 465 64.93 51.44 -88.19
C LEU A 465 63.41 51.21 -88.15
N ALA A 466 62.78 50.94 -89.29
CA ALA A 466 61.36 50.57 -89.33
C ALA A 466 61.12 49.24 -88.61
N ASP A 467 61.97 48.24 -88.85
CA ASP A 467 61.89 46.94 -88.16
C ASP A 467 62.09 47.10 -86.64
N ILE A 468 63.03 47.94 -86.20
CA ILE A 468 63.24 48.23 -84.76
C ILE A 468 62.01 48.92 -84.15
N ARG A 469 61.37 49.84 -84.88
CA ARG A 469 60.14 50.51 -84.41
C ARG A 469 58.98 49.52 -84.28
N GLU A 470 58.80 48.63 -85.25
CA GLU A 470 57.79 47.57 -85.19
C GLU A 470 58.04 46.63 -84.01
N ALA A 471 59.28 46.16 -83.84
CA ALA A 471 59.68 45.34 -82.70
C ALA A 471 59.49 46.07 -81.35
N SER A 472 59.77 47.37 -81.29
CA SER A 472 59.55 48.20 -80.09
C SER A 472 58.07 48.31 -79.75
N ALA A 473 57.20 48.53 -80.75
CA ALA A 473 55.75 48.59 -80.56
C ALA A 473 55.18 47.23 -80.10
N ALA A 474 55.63 46.13 -80.70
CA ALA A 474 55.26 44.78 -80.27
C ALA A 474 55.71 44.50 -78.83
N THR A 475 56.92 44.95 -78.47
CA THR A 475 57.43 44.82 -77.10
C THR A 475 56.54 45.60 -76.14
N ILE A 476 56.21 46.87 -76.39
CA ILE A 476 55.31 47.67 -75.53
C ILE A 476 53.98 46.96 -75.26
N MET A 477 53.36 46.38 -76.31
CA MET A 477 52.11 45.63 -76.13
C MET A 477 52.29 44.41 -75.21
N ALA A 478 53.39 43.68 -75.36
CA ALA A 478 53.72 42.55 -74.48
C ALA A 478 54.00 43.01 -73.04
N THR A 479 54.68 44.15 -72.85
CA THR A 479 54.95 44.75 -71.54
C THR A 479 53.65 45.18 -70.85
N GLU A 480 52.73 45.82 -71.57
CA GLU A 480 51.43 46.23 -71.02
C GLU A 480 50.55 45.03 -70.63
N GLU A 481 50.56 43.97 -71.43
CA GLU A 481 49.88 42.71 -71.06
C GLU A 481 50.53 42.05 -69.85
N GLY A 482 51.86 42.04 -69.76
CA GLY A 482 52.61 41.60 -68.58
C GLY A 482 52.24 42.38 -67.32
N ARG A 483 52.07 43.71 -67.45
CA ARG A 483 51.63 44.60 -66.36
C ARG A 483 50.22 44.26 -65.90
N ARG A 484 49.30 44.03 -66.84
CA ARG A 484 47.91 43.64 -66.56
C ARG A 484 47.86 42.30 -65.83
N LEU A 485 48.62 41.31 -66.31
CA LEU A 485 48.71 39.99 -65.68
C LEU A 485 49.30 40.07 -64.27
N ALA A 486 50.38 40.82 -64.08
CA ALA A 486 51.00 40.98 -62.76
C ALA A 486 50.03 41.62 -61.75
N ARG A 487 49.27 42.65 -62.14
CA ARG A 487 48.21 43.23 -61.29
C ARG A 487 47.10 42.24 -60.95
N ALA A 488 46.66 41.46 -61.93
CA ALA A 488 45.66 40.42 -61.68
C ALA A 488 46.17 39.35 -60.71
N THR A 489 47.44 38.96 -60.84
CA THR A 489 48.11 38.04 -59.91
C THR A 489 48.21 38.62 -58.50
N THR A 490 48.56 39.90 -58.35
CA THR A 490 48.57 40.60 -57.06
C THR A 490 47.20 40.59 -56.38
N GLU A 491 46.13 40.87 -57.13
CA GLU A 491 44.78 40.88 -56.57
C GLU A 491 44.33 39.47 -56.17
N ALA A 492 44.57 38.47 -57.03
CA ALA A 492 44.29 37.07 -56.71
C ALA A 492 45.05 36.60 -55.46
N ALA A 493 46.34 36.97 -55.35
CA ALA A 493 47.16 36.67 -54.19
C ALA A 493 46.55 37.26 -52.90
N ARG A 494 46.15 38.54 -52.91
CA ARG A 494 45.50 39.17 -51.75
C ARG A 494 44.20 38.47 -51.35
N GLN A 495 43.39 38.07 -52.33
CA GLN A 495 42.17 37.31 -52.08
C GLN A 495 42.47 35.96 -51.44
N ILE A 496 43.48 35.22 -51.92
CA ILE A 496 43.89 33.95 -51.31
C ILE A 496 44.39 34.19 -49.88
N THR A 497 45.18 35.23 -49.62
CA THR A 497 45.62 35.59 -48.25
C THR A 497 44.43 35.79 -47.32
N PHE A 498 43.40 36.52 -47.76
CA PHE A 498 42.18 36.75 -46.98
C PHE A 498 41.43 35.44 -46.69
N VAL A 499 41.23 34.59 -47.71
CA VAL A 499 40.56 33.30 -47.56
C VAL A 499 41.35 32.35 -46.65
N SER A 500 42.68 32.28 -46.79
CA SER A 500 43.53 31.45 -45.92
C SER A 500 43.46 31.91 -44.46
N GLN A 501 43.37 33.22 -44.21
CA GLN A 501 43.19 33.74 -42.85
C GLN A 501 41.81 33.38 -42.27
N GLN A 502 40.75 33.48 -43.06
CA GLN A 502 39.42 33.01 -42.66
C GLN A 502 39.41 31.50 -42.39
N GLN A 503 40.08 30.71 -43.23
CA GLN A 503 40.18 29.27 -43.09
C GLN A 503 40.91 28.88 -41.79
N ARG A 504 41.99 29.58 -41.43
CA ARG A 504 42.68 29.37 -40.15
C ARG A 504 41.76 29.63 -38.96
N SER A 505 41.06 30.78 -38.95
CA SER A 505 40.09 31.10 -37.89
C SER A 505 38.94 30.09 -37.81
N GLY A 506 38.42 29.64 -38.95
CA GLY A 506 37.40 28.59 -38.99
C GLY A 506 37.92 27.25 -38.45
N THR A 507 39.15 26.89 -38.77
CA THR A 507 39.80 25.66 -38.28
C THR A 507 40.02 25.71 -36.77
N GLU A 508 40.45 26.85 -36.23
CA GLU A 508 40.57 27.08 -34.78
C GLU A 508 39.21 26.89 -34.07
N GLN A 509 38.13 27.46 -34.62
CA GLN A 509 36.78 27.32 -34.06
C GLN A 509 36.27 25.87 -34.11
N VAL A 510 36.53 25.15 -35.21
CA VAL A 510 36.18 23.71 -35.29
C VAL A 510 37.00 22.91 -34.29
N SER A 511 38.29 23.20 -34.12
CA SER A 511 39.15 22.55 -33.14
C SER A 511 38.65 22.77 -31.70
N GLU A 512 38.17 23.97 -31.36
CA GLU A 512 37.52 24.23 -30.07
C GLU A 512 36.23 23.42 -29.91
N SER A 513 35.40 23.36 -30.95
CA SER A 513 34.16 22.57 -30.95
C SER A 513 34.41 21.07 -30.77
N VAL A 514 35.49 20.55 -31.36
CA VAL A 514 35.91 19.15 -31.22
C VAL A 514 36.38 18.85 -29.79
N ARG A 515 37.09 19.78 -29.14
CA ARG A 515 37.43 19.65 -27.71
C ARG A 515 36.17 19.59 -26.85
N GLY A 516 35.20 20.49 -27.08
CA GLY A 516 33.92 20.47 -26.38
C GLY A 516 33.13 19.17 -26.60
N LEU A 517 33.13 18.64 -27.83
CA LEU A 517 32.53 17.33 -28.12
C LEU A 517 33.24 16.19 -27.38
N SER A 518 34.58 16.23 -27.28
CA SER A 518 35.34 15.25 -26.52
C SER A 518 34.92 15.23 -25.04
N ASP A 519 34.73 16.40 -24.42
CA ASP A 519 34.25 16.50 -23.04
C ASP A 519 32.85 15.87 -22.90
N VAL A 520 31.93 16.14 -23.82
CA VAL A 520 30.59 15.53 -23.83
C VAL A 520 30.66 14.01 -23.95
N VAL A 521 31.55 13.48 -24.80
CA VAL A 521 31.76 12.03 -24.95
C VAL A 521 32.27 11.41 -23.64
N THR A 522 33.22 12.05 -22.96
CA THR A 522 33.71 11.56 -21.67
C THR A 522 32.63 11.57 -20.59
N GLN A 523 31.80 12.60 -20.56
CA GLN A 523 30.67 12.69 -19.65
C GLN A 523 29.60 11.63 -19.96
N ALA A 524 29.32 11.38 -21.24
CA ALA A 524 28.41 10.33 -21.68
C ALA A 524 28.92 8.94 -21.25
N ALA A 525 30.22 8.66 -21.38
CA ALA A 525 30.81 7.42 -20.90
C ALA A 525 30.67 7.25 -19.37
N ALA A 526 30.91 8.31 -18.60
CA ALA A 526 30.72 8.30 -17.15
C ALA A 526 29.25 8.04 -16.76
N ALA A 527 28.31 8.71 -17.41
CA ALA A 527 26.87 8.53 -17.19
C ALA A 527 26.41 7.10 -17.56
N THR A 528 26.98 6.52 -18.62
CA THR A 528 26.71 5.14 -19.04
C THR A 528 27.20 4.14 -17.99
N SER A 529 28.41 4.33 -17.44
CA SER A 529 28.94 3.48 -16.36
C SER A 529 28.10 3.55 -15.08
N GLN A 530 27.59 4.75 -14.74
CA GLN A 530 26.66 4.91 -13.63
C GLN A 530 25.34 4.19 -13.89
N THR A 531 24.78 4.33 -15.10
CA THR A 531 23.54 3.64 -15.52
C THR A 531 23.69 2.12 -15.42
N ARG A 532 24.82 1.59 -15.89
CA ARG A 532 25.17 0.17 -15.76
C ARG A 532 25.17 -0.29 -14.30
N THR A 533 25.79 0.49 -13.41
CA THR A 533 25.83 0.19 -11.96
C THR A 533 24.44 0.20 -11.35
N SER A 534 23.60 1.18 -11.70
CA SER A 534 22.20 1.23 -11.26
C SER A 534 21.38 0.04 -11.76
N ALA A 535 21.56 -0.36 -13.02
CA ALA A 535 20.88 -1.53 -13.60
C ALA A 535 21.32 -2.84 -12.93
N GLN A 536 22.60 -3.00 -12.59
CA GLN A 536 23.07 -4.12 -11.76
C GLN A 536 22.39 -4.13 -10.38
N GLY A 537 22.24 -2.96 -9.76
CA GLY A 537 21.51 -2.80 -8.50
C GLY A 537 20.04 -3.22 -8.61
N LEU A 538 19.33 -2.77 -9.67
CA LEU A 538 17.93 -3.15 -9.93
C LEU A 538 17.79 -4.66 -10.14
N LYS A 539 18.71 -5.28 -10.89
CA LYS A 539 18.73 -6.73 -11.06
C LYS A 539 18.90 -7.46 -9.72
N GLY A 540 19.83 -7.01 -8.89
CA GLY A 540 20.02 -7.56 -7.54
C GLY A 540 18.78 -7.41 -6.66
N GLN A 541 18.07 -6.27 -6.74
CA GLN A 541 16.81 -6.06 -6.02
C GLN A 541 15.69 -6.99 -6.54
N ALA A 542 15.60 -7.18 -7.85
CA ALA A 542 14.66 -8.11 -8.46
C ALA A 542 14.91 -9.55 -7.99
N ASP A 543 16.16 -10.00 -7.96
CA ASP A 543 16.54 -11.32 -7.46
C ASP A 543 16.23 -11.49 -5.96
N GLN A 544 16.45 -10.45 -5.16
CA GLN A 544 16.07 -10.43 -3.75
C GLN A 544 14.56 -10.54 -3.54
N LEU A 545 13.77 -9.78 -4.31
CA LEU A 545 12.31 -9.85 -4.27
C LEU A 545 11.83 -11.24 -4.67
N ALA A 546 12.38 -11.82 -5.76
CA ALA A 546 12.09 -13.17 -6.20
C ALA A 546 12.38 -14.21 -5.10
N THR A 547 13.52 -14.08 -4.41
CA THR A 547 13.89 -14.96 -3.29
C THR A 547 12.94 -14.81 -2.10
N LEU A 548 12.53 -13.58 -1.76
CA LEU A 548 11.59 -13.32 -0.67
C LEU A 548 10.22 -13.95 -0.92
N VAL A 549 9.72 -13.87 -2.17
CA VAL A 549 8.45 -14.49 -2.53
C VAL A 549 8.54 -15.99 -2.74
N GLN A 550 9.72 -16.54 -3.03
CA GLN A 550 9.93 -17.98 -3.21
C GLN A 550 9.65 -18.80 -1.94
N ARG A 551 9.69 -18.18 -0.76
CA ARG A 551 9.26 -18.81 0.50
C ARG A 551 7.76 -19.11 0.52
N PHE A 552 6.95 -18.39 -0.26
CA PHE A 552 5.52 -18.58 -0.29
C PHE A 552 5.13 -19.62 -1.35
N GLU A 553 4.54 -20.72 -0.92
CA GLU A 553 3.94 -21.72 -1.78
C GLU A 553 2.55 -21.23 -2.21
N VAL A 554 2.48 -20.75 -3.45
CA VAL A 554 1.24 -20.29 -4.08
C VAL A 554 0.47 -21.51 -4.55
N ALA A 555 -0.85 -21.54 -4.36
CA ALA A 555 -1.69 -22.60 -4.90
C ALA A 555 -1.49 -22.72 -6.42
N GLU A 556 -1.12 -23.90 -6.93
CA GLU A 556 -1.19 -24.16 -8.37
C GLU A 556 -2.67 -24.13 -8.78
N GLU A 557 -3.03 -23.25 -9.72
CA GLU A 557 -4.36 -23.30 -10.31
C GLU A 557 -4.56 -24.68 -10.93
N ALA A 558 -5.51 -25.44 -10.38
CA ALA A 558 -6.10 -26.58 -11.09
C ALA A 558 -6.80 -26.02 -12.33
N GLY A 559 -6.10 -26.06 -13.46
CA GLY A 559 -6.58 -25.61 -14.77
C GLY A 559 -7.78 -26.38 -15.29
#